data_AF-A0A256IAN8-F1
#
_entry.id   AF-A0A256IAN8-F1
#
_cell.length_a   1.000
_cell.length_b   1.000
_cell.length_c   1.000
_cell.angle_alpha   90.00
_cell.angle_beta   90.00
_cell.angle_gamma   90.00
#
_symmetry.space_group_name_H-M   'P 1'
#
loop_
_entity.id
_entity.type
_entity.pdbx_description
1 polymer ?
#
loop_
_entity_poly.entity_id
_entity_poly.type
_entity_poly.pdbx_seq_one_letter_code
_entity_poly.pdbx_strand_id
1 'polypeptide(L)'
;MTQWTQLGPRERELLAVLRRADEPLAARDLHDAVADRGDDVAYTTVKRTVDRLVEKGLVDRGAERRRGTTRHRYRFDAEAARDRLVPQIEAELRAVLGDRAVERIAVRTDSDGDGGADGSADATTRQ
;
A
#
# COMPACT_ATOMS: atom_id res chain seq x y z
N MET A 1 -3.20 7.31 -23.42
CA MET A 1 -2.10 6.38 -23.05
C MET A 1 -2.28 6.02 -21.60
N THR A 2 -2.46 4.75 -21.29
CA THR A 2 -3.02 4.29 -20.01
C THR A 2 -1.96 4.17 -18.91
N GLN A 3 -2.23 4.77 -17.74
CA GLN A 3 -1.30 5.03 -16.62
C GLN A 3 -1.29 3.91 -15.54
N TRP A 4 -1.47 2.64 -15.92
CA TRP A 4 -1.92 1.48 -15.10
C TRP A 4 -1.10 1.06 -13.86
N THR A 5 -0.15 1.87 -13.45
CA THR A 5 0.02 2.28 -12.05
C THR A 5 1.11 3.34 -12.12
N GLN A 6 0.80 4.58 -11.74
CA GLN A 6 1.73 5.74 -11.65
C GLN A 6 2.94 5.50 -10.71
N LEU A 7 3.13 4.26 -10.26
CA LEU A 7 4.19 3.80 -9.40
C LEU A 7 5.16 2.96 -10.22
N GLY A 8 6.41 3.40 -10.28
CA GLY A 8 7.50 2.61 -10.85
C GLY A 8 7.76 1.33 -10.05
N PRO A 9 8.53 0.37 -10.61
CA PRO A 9 8.81 -0.91 -9.95
C PRO A 9 9.31 -0.77 -8.50
N ARG A 10 10.27 0.14 -8.28
CA ARG A 10 10.84 0.38 -6.95
C ARG A 10 9.84 1.02 -5.98
N GLU A 11 8.97 1.89 -6.46
CA GLU A 11 7.93 2.52 -5.63
C GLU A 11 6.93 1.47 -5.15
N ARG A 12 6.49 0.58 -6.05
CA ARG A 12 5.60 -0.53 -5.70
C ARG A 12 6.24 -1.47 -4.68
N GLU A 13 7.51 -1.77 -4.85
CA GLU A 13 8.23 -2.64 -3.92
C GLU A 13 8.40 -2.02 -2.54
N LEU A 14 8.82 -0.75 -2.45
CA LEU A 14 8.94 -0.05 -1.17
C LEU A 14 7.59 0.11 -0.48
N LEU A 15 6.51 0.38 -1.23
CA LEU A 15 5.15 0.36 -0.68
C LEU A 15 4.77 -1.03 -0.16
N ALA A 16 5.17 -2.09 -0.85
CA ALA A 16 4.90 -3.45 -0.41
C ALA A 16 5.67 -3.81 0.88
N VAL A 17 6.85 -3.24 1.10
CA VAL A 17 7.58 -3.34 2.38
C VAL A 17 6.80 -2.59 3.47
N LEU A 18 6.51 -1.30 3.24
CA LEU A 18 5.85 -0.43 4.21
C LEU A 18 4.45 -0.92 4.61
N ARG A 19 3.68 -1.50 3.67
CA ARG A 19 2.36 -2.06 3.93
C ARG A 19 2.39 -3.27 4.86
N ARG A 20 3.49 -4.03 4.88
CA ARG A 20 3.65 -5.22 5.72
C ARG A 20 4.32 -4.92 7.06
N ALA A 21 4.83 -3.71 7.24
CA ALA A 21 5.49 -3.31 8.47
C ALA A 21 4.45 -2.92 9.52
N ASP A 22 4.56 -3.48 10.71
CA ASP A 22 3.69 -3.13 11.85
C ASP A 22 4.04 -1.75 12.44
N GLU A 23 5.29 -1.30 12.23
CA GLU A 23 5.83 -0.05 12.78
C GLU A 23 6.46 0.84 11.68
N PRO A 24 6.53 2.18 11.90
CA PRO A 24 7.20 3.09 10.97
C PRO A 24 8.68 2.77 10.75
N LEU A 25 9.09 2.63 9.49
CA LEU A 25 10.43 2.22 9.10
C LEU A 25 11.34 3.42 8.80
N ALA A 26 12.63 3.31 9.11
CA ALA A 26 13.64 4.24 8.60
C ALA A 26 14.04 3.87 7.16
N ALA A 27 14.68 4.80 6.45
CA ALA A 27 15.21 4.53 5.11
C ALA A 27 16.25 3.40 5.08
N ARG A 28 16.93 3.12 6.21
CA ARG A 28 17.86 1.99 6.34
C ARG A 28 17.12 0.67 6.40
N ASP A 29 16.10 0.58 7.26
CA ASP A 29 15.24 -0.61 7.35
C ASP A 29 14.62 -0.96 5.99
N LEU A 30 14.22 0.06 5.21
CA LEU A 30 13.74 -0.12 3.83
C LEU A 30 14.83 -0.59 2.86
N HIS A 31 16.05 -0.13 3.03
CA HIS A 31 17.19 -0.52 2.19
C HIS A 31 17.60 -1.96 2.48
N ASP A 32 17.70 -2.34 3.74
CA ASP A 32 18.00 -3.69 4.19
C ASP A 32 16.92 -4.67 3.67
N ALA A 33 15.63 -4.33 3.84
CA ALA A 33 14.52 -5.18 3.37
C ALA A 33 14.46 -5.38 1.84
N VAL A 34 15.06 -4.47 1.07
CA VAL A 34 15.20 -4.62 -0.39
C VAL A 34 16.44 -5.45 -0.73
N ALA A 35 17.56 -5.17 -0.07
CA ALA A 35 18.81 -5.92 -0.24
C ALA A 35 18.64 -7.41 0.09
N ASP A 36 17.87 -7.74 1.13
CA ASP A 36 17.55 -9.11 1.54
C ASP A 36 16.78 -9.90 0.47
N ARG A 37 16.15 -9.23 -0.50
CA ARG A 37 15.50 -9.88 -1.66
C ARG A 37 16.45 -10.11 -2.84
N GLY A 38 17.73 -9.77 -2.69
CA GLY A 38 18.76 -9.95 -3.71
C GLY A 38 18.96 -8.74 -4.62
N ASP A 39 18.35 -7.60 -4.32
CA ASP A 39 18.49 -6.36 -5.10
C ASP A 39 19.65 -5.50 -4.57
N ASP A 40 20.74 -5.41 -5.34
CA ASP A 40 21.83 -4.46 -5.06
C ASP A 40 21.39 -3.03 -5.44
N VAL A 41 20.68 -2.38 -4.53
CA VAL A 41 20.20 -1.02 -4.70
C VAL A 41 20.97 -0.07 -3.78
N ALA A 42 21.38 1.09 -4.30
CA ALA A 42 22.01 2.10 -3.47
C ALA A 42 21.02 2.68 -2.44
N TYR A 43 21.50 2.92 -1.21
CA TYR A 43 20.73 3.55 -0.13
C TYR A 43 20.06 4.86 -0.56
N THR A 44 20.76 5.70 -1.33
CA THR A 44 20.23 6.98 -1.82
C THR A 44 19.06 6.79 -2.78
N THR A 45 19.05 5.71 -3.56
CA THR A 45 17.93 5.36 -4.44
C THR A 45 16.70 4.99 -3.62
N VAL A 46 16.87 4.22 -2.54
CA VAL A 46 15.77 3.91 -1.61
C VAL A 46 15.24 5.18 -0.98
N LYS A 47 16.12 6.01 -0.41
CA LYS A 47 15.75 7.28 0.21
C LYS A 47 14.97 8.18 -0.75
N ARG A 48 15.48 8.41 -1.96
CA ARG A 48 14.80 9.23 -2.97
C ARG A 48 13.48 8.63 -3.45
N THR A 49 13.36 7.31 -3.45
CA THR A 49 12.12 6.66 -3.88
C THR A 49 11.06 6.73 -2.79
N VAL A 50 11.41 6.55 -1.52
CA VAL A 50 10.45 6.76 -0.43
C VAL A 50 10.06 8.23 -0.28
N ASP A 51 10.98 9.18 -0.49
CA ASP A 51 10.64 10.60 -0.51
C ASP A 51 9.65 10.93 -1.65
N ARG A 52 9.78 10.31 -2.84
CA ARG A 52 8.78 10.42 -3.92
C ARG A 52 7.42 9.82 -3.56
N LEU A 53 7.40 8.73 -2.80
CA LEU A 53 6.15 8.17 -2.28
C LEU A 53 5.45 9.10 -1.29
N VAL A 54 6.23 9.87 -0.52
CA VAL A 54 5.72 10.94 0.36
C VAL A 54 5.20 12.12 -0.46
N GLU A 55 5.87 12.49 -1.57
CA GLU A 55 5.37 13.53 -2.48
C GLU A 55 4.06 13.14 -3.17
N LYS A 56 3.91 11.85 -3.52
CA LYS A 56 2.64 11.24 -3.96
C LYS A 56 1.64 11.06 -2.80
N GLY A 57 2.13 11.27 -1.57
CA GLY A 57 1.52 11.06 -0.26
C GLY A 57 0.81 9.72 -0.09
N LEU A 58 1.43 8.66 -0.62
CA LEU A 58 1.08 7.28 -0.30
C LEU A 58 1.79 6.81 0.98
N VAL A 59 2.71 7.62 1.48
CA VAL A 59 3.56 7.36 2.63
C VAL A 59 3.62 8.62 3.47
N ASP A 60 3.41 8.46 4.77
CA ASP A 60 3.65 9.52 5.74
C ASP A 60 5.10 9.53 6.19
N ARG A 61 5.64 10.73 6.40
CA ARG A 61 6.99 10.94 6.95
C ARG A 61 6.92 11.60 8.32
N GLY A 62 7.05 10.79 9.36
CA GLY A 62 7.31 11.24 10.72
C GLY A 62 8.77 11.59 10.97
N ALA A 63 9.03 12.27 12.09
CA ALA A 63 10.37 12.62 12.55
C ALA A 63 10.57 12.16 13.99
N GLU A 64 11.56 11.31 14.22
CA GLU A 64 11.99 10.90 15.56
C GLU A 64 13.27 11.68 15.93
N ARG A 65 13.23 12.46 17.01
CA ARG A 65 14.42 13.12 17.57
C ARG A 65 15.11 12.18 18.56
N ARG A 66 16.36 11.81 18.27
CA ARG A 66 17.22 11.06 19.20
C ARG A 66 18.61 11.71 19.25
N ARG A 67 19.07 12.07 20.46
CA ARG A 67 20.43 12.59 20.73
C ARG A 67 20.88 13.67 19.72
N GLY A 68 20.02 14.66 19.46
CA GLY A 68 20.33 15.77 18.55
C GLY A 68 20.25 15.46 17.05
N THR A 69 19.95 14.21 16.66
CA THR A 69 19.73 13.84 15.25
C THR A 69 18.25 13.59 14.98
N THR A 70 17.72 14.14 13.89
CA THR A 70 16.39 13.84 13.37
C THR A 70 16.46 12.63 12.44
N ARG A 71 15.71 11.57 12.74
CA ARG A 71 15.56 10.41 11.87
C ARG A 71 14.15 10.39 11.28
N HIS A 72 14.06 10.31 9.96
CA HIS A 72 12.77 10.15 9.28
C HIS A 72 12.26 8.73 9.49
N ARG A 73 10.95 8.64 9.76
CA ARG A 73 10.21 7.40 9.88
C ARG A 73 9.08 7.42 8.87
N TYR A 74 8.95 6.35 8.10
CA TYR A 74 8.03 6.23 6.98
C TYR A 74 6.98 5.18 7.30
N ARG A 75 5.71 5.51 7.07
CA ARG A 75 4.57 4.61 7.29
C ARG A 75 3.67 4.61 6.06
N PHE A 76 3.18 3.45 5.67
CA PHE A 76 2.15 3.37 4.63
C PHE A 76 0.83 3.94 5.18
N ASP A 77 0.26 4.92 4.47
CA ASP A 77 -1.06 5.44 4.76
C ASP A 77 -2.07 4.74 3.85
N ALA A 78 -2.74 3.73 4.39
CA ALA A 78 -3.69 2.92 3.63
C ALA A 78 -4.96 3.69 3.24
N GLU A 79 -5.37 4.66 4.05
CA GLU A 79 -6.57 5.46 3.81
C GLU A 79 -6.29 6.48 2.70
N ALA A 80 -5.23 7.29 2.85
CA ALA A 80 -4.83 8.23 1.81
C ALA A 80 -4.45 7.54 0.49
N ALA A 81 -3.87 6.33 0.56
CA ALA A 81 -3.59 5.55 -0.65
C ALA A 81 -4.87 5.09 -1.34
N ARG A 82 -5.91 4.67 -0.60
CA ARG A 82 -7.21 4.30 -1.18
C ARG A 82 -7.87 5.50 -1.85
N ASP A 83 -7.98 6.61 -1.13
CA ASP A 83 -8.63 7.83 -1.61
C ASP A 83 -8.00 8.37 -2.89
N ARG A 84 -6.69 8.16 -3.06
CA ARG A 84 -5.96 8.64 -4.24
C ARG A 84 -5.93 7.62 -5.37
N LEU A 85 -5.63 6.36 -5.07
CA LEU A 85 -5.40 5.35 -6.11
C LEU A 85 -6.71 4.79 -6.66
N VAL A 86 -7.75 4.63 -5.84
CA VAL A 86 -9.02 4.02 -6.28
C VAL A 86 -9.68 4.85 -7.40
N PRO A 87 -9.86 6.18 -7.29
CA PRO A 87 -10.47 6.97 -8.36
C PRO A 87 -9.63 6.97 -9.64
N GLN A 88 -8.29 6.96 -9.52
CA GLN A 88 -7.39 6.91 -10.67
C GLN A 88 -7.53 5.58 -11.41
N ILE A 89 -7.50 4.46 -10.67
CA ILE A 89 -7.68 3.12 -11.22
C ILE A 89 -9.06 2.99 -11.85
N GLU A 90 -10.12 3.46 -11.18
CA GLU A 90 -11.48 3.45 -11.72
C GLU A 90 -11.56 4.20 -13.05
N ALA A 91 -11.01 5.42 -13.12
CA ALA A 91 -10.99 6.22 -14.34
C ALA A 91 -10.23 5.53 -15.47
N GLU A 92 -9.09 4.90 -15.17
CA GLU A 92 -8.30 4.15 -16.14
C GLU A 92 -8.99 2.87 -16.63
N LEU A 93 -9.64 2.13 -15.73
CA LEU A 93 -10.44 0.96 -16.09
C LEU A 93 -11.62 1.37 -16.98
N ARG A 94 -12.31 2.47 -16.64
CA ARG A 94 -13.41 3.02 -17.44
C ARG A 94 -12.93 3.42 -18.83
N ALA A 95 -11.74 4.01 -18.94
CA ALA A 95 -11.16 4.40 -20.23
C ALA A 95 -10.82 3.20 -21.15
N VAL A 96 -10.48 2.03 -20.59
CA VAL A 96 -10.10 0.84 -21.38
C VAL A 96 -11.26 -0.11 -21.60
N LEU A 97 -12.02 -0.38 -20.56
CA LEU A 97 -13.05 -1.42 -20.54
C LEU A 97 -14.46 -0.84 -20.77
N GLY A 98 -14.62 0.48 -20.67
CA GLY A 98 -15.91 1.18 -20.73
C GLY A 98 -16.70 1.11 -19.42
N ASP A 99 -17.67 2.01 -19.26
CA ASP A 99 -18.47 2.18 -18.04
C ASP A 99 -19.12 0.88 -17.55
N ARG A 100 -19.78 0.14 -18.45
CA ARG A 100 -20.50 -1.10 -18.12
C ARG A 100 -19.63 -2.23 -17.62
N ALA A 101 -18.34 -2.24 -17.98
CA ALA A 101 -17.42 -3.24 -17.45
C ALA A 101 -17.03 -2.91 -16.01
N VAL A 102 -16.77 -1.63 -15.71
CA VAL A 102 -16.44 -1.17 -14.35
C VAL A 102 -17.62 -1.34 -13.40
N GLU A 103 -18.84 -1.00 -13.83
CA GLU A 103 -20.06 -1.21 -13.04
C GLU A 103 -20.24 -2.68 -12.62
N ARG A 104 -19.95 -3.63 -13.51
CA ARG A 104 -20.00 -5.06 -13.18
C ARG A 104 -18.94 -5.50 -12.17
N ILE A 105 -17.75 -4.88 -12.21
CA ILE A 105 -16.68 -5.14 -11.23
C ILE A 105 -17.09 -4.62 -9.85
N ALA A 106 -17.69 -3.44 -9.79
CA ALA A 106 -18.19 -2.86 -8.55
C ALA A 106 -19.24 -3.78 -7.89
N VAL A 107 -20.26 -4.18 -8.64
CA VAL A 107 -21.34 -5.07 -8.16
C VAL A 107 -20.80 -6.41 -7.62
N ARG A 108 -19.78 -6.98 -8.25
CA ARG A 108 -19.17 -8.24 -7.80
C ARG A 108 -18.44 -8.10 -6.47
N THR A 109 -17.77 -6.96 -6.25
CA THR A 109 -17.01 -6.70 -5.02
C THR A 109 -17.94 -6.52 -3.82
N ASP A 110 -19.12 -5.93 -4.02
CA ASP A 110 -20.16 -5.82 -2.99
C ASP A 110 -20.78 -7.18 -2.63
N SER A 111 -20.91 -8.07 -3.62
CA SER A 111 -21.48 -9.42 -3.44
C SER A 111 -20.54 -10.39 -2.71
N ASP A 112 -19.22 -10.23 -2.92
CA ASP A 112 -18.20 -11.06 -2.28
C ASP A 112 -17.87 -10.60 -0.84
N GLY A 113 -18.34 -9.40 -0.42
CA GLY A 113 -18.12 -8.81 0.89
C GLY A 113 -19.02 -9.32 2.03
N ASP A 114 -20.09 -10.06 1.71
CA ASP A 114 -21.11 -10.53 2.68
C ASP A 114 -20.87 -11.98 3.19
N GLY A 115 -19.81 -12.65 2.70
CA GLY A 115 -19.55 -14.08 3.01
C GLY A 115 -18.74 -14.36 4.28
N GLY A 116 -18.65 -13.41 5.22
CA GLY A 116 -17.56 -13.37 6.20
C GLY A 116 -17.92 -13.11 7.66
N ALA A 117 -19.13 -13.42 8.13
CA ALA A 117 -19.42 -13.69 9.54
C ALA A 117 -20.91 -14.03 9.72
N ASP A 118 -21.28 -15.30 9.64
CA ASP A 118 -22.32 -15.79 10.55
C ASP A 118 -22.09 -17.24 10.91
N GLY A 119 -22.18 -17.49 12.22
CA GLY A 119 -21.59 -18.63 12.89
C GLY A 119 -22.42 -19.91 12.81
N SER A 120 -21.73 -21.03 13.00
CA SER A 120 -22.30 -22.19 13.69
C SER A 120 -21.51 -22.40 14.98
N ALA A 121 -21.84 -21.57 15.97
CA ALA A 121 -21.78 -21.93 17.37
C ALA A 121 -23.23 -22.15 17.81
N ASP A 122 -23.66 -23.41 17.79
CA ASP A 122 -24.86 -23.93 18.46
C ASP A 122 -24.68 -25.46 18.51
N ALA A 123 -24.93 -26.21 19.58
CA ALA A 123 -25.29 -25.93 20.95
C ALA A 123 -25.00 -27.22 21.76
N THR A 124 -24.55 -27.06 23.00
CA THR A 124 -25.23 -27.58 24.21
C THR A 124 -25.87 -29.00 24.21
N THR A 125 -25.40 -29.85 25.16
CA THR A 125 -26.17 -30.72 26.10
C THR A 125 -25.85 -32.23 26.14
N ARG A 126 -25.47 -32.65 27.37
CA ARG A 126 -25.58 -33.98 28.05
C ARG A 126 -24.89 -35.20 27.43
N GLN A 127 -23.97 -35.78 28.20
CA GLN A 127 -24.30 -36.81 29.21
C GLN A 127 -23.29 -36.78 30.35
#